data_AF-A0A661BS21-F1
#
_entry.id   AF-A0A661BS21-F1
#
_cell.length_a   1.000
_cell.length_b   1.000
_cell.length_c   1.000
_cell.angle_alpha   90.00
_cell.angle_beta   90.00
_cell.angle_gamma   90.00
#
_symmetry.space_group_name_H-M   'P 1'
#
loop_
_entity.id
_entity.type
_entity.pdbx_description
1 polymer ?
#
loop_
_entity_poly.entity_id
_entity_poly.type
_entity_poly.pdbx_seq_one_letter_code
_entity_poly.pdbx_strand_id
1 'polypeptide(L)'
;MISHHSFRLIPKLMFLMALLLPLEVIAEHKIYFNGSLAGNKVVIKVNGSNRILARGQTSKEGIKVISFNRNEVLVRVHGKRYRYKKRSKKGIALNDEVIIPFTDAPAIGISGYYVDGFINGKKAGFQVDTGATDVALTLRDARHLNIRLHKKDRIEIGLAGGIKGEGWRTTLDSVRLGDIEIKNVPAIVIKSRQNVNVLLGMSFLKELEISQSKDKMILRYTPP
;
A
#
# COMPACT_ATOMS: atom_id res chain seq x y z
N MET A 1 61.43 35.91 50.37
CA MET A 1 60.79 34.60 50.59
C MET A 1 59.63 34.50 49.61
N ILE A 2 59.77 33.68 48.55
CA ILE A 2 58.69 32.99 47.79
C ILE A 2 57.69 33.92 47.05
N SER A 3 57.29 33.79 45.78
CA SER A 3 57.54 32.92 44.63
C SER A 3 56.42 33.25 43.63
N HIS A 4 56.74 33.36 42.33
CA HIS A 4 55.89 32.96 41.18
C HIS A 4 54.48 33.60 40.98
N HIS A 5 53.84 33.69 39.83
CA HIS A 5 54.03 33.20 38.46
C HIS A 5 53.22 34.10 37.53
N SER A 6 53.77 34.38 36.35
CA SER A 6 53.10 34.90 35.16
C SER A 6 52.06 33.93 34.59
N PHE A 7 50.88 34.41 34.18
CA PHE A 7 50.00 33.70 33.26
C PHE A 7 49.48 34.62 32.14
N ARG A 8 50.04 34.42 30.94
CA ARG A 8 49.52 34.91 29.67
C ARG A 8 48.32 34.05 29.28
N LEU A 9 47.15 34.65 29.06
CA LEU A 9 46.05 33.98 28.35
C LEU A 9 46.28 34.16 26.83
N ILE A 10 46.72 33.08 26.18
CA ILE A 10 46.61 32.90 24.74
C ILE A 10 45.19 32.38 24.48
N PRO A 11 44.37 33.00 23.60
CA PRO A 11 43.10 32.40 23.23
C PRO A 11 43.36 31.13 22.40
N LYS A 12 42.86 30.01 22.91
CA LYS A 12 42.87 28.70 22.26
C LYS A 12 42.19 28.79 20.90
N LEU A 13 42.98 28.57 19.85
CA LEU A 13 42.51 28.29 18.50
C LEU A 13 41.77 26.94 18.54
N MET A 14 40.44 26.97 18.68
CA MET A 14 39.58 25.79 18.51
C MET A 14 39.53 25.43 17.03
N PHE A 15 40.36 24.48 16.62
CA PHE A 15 40.28 23.82 15.32
C PHE A 15 39.02 22.94 15.32
N LEU A 16 37.87 23.51 14.95
CA LEU A 16 36.65 22.75 14.71
C LEU A 16 36.81 22.02 13.37
N MET A 17 37.44 20.85 13.42
CA MET A 17 37.51 19.93 12.29
C MET A 17 36.09 19.41 12.03
N ALA A 18 35.38 20.07 11.13
CA ALA A 18 34.07 19.63 10.66
C ALA A 18 34.23 18.22 10.09
N LEU A 19 33.70 17.23 10.82
CA LEU A 19 33.59 15.85 10.39
C LEU A 19 32.58 15.84 9.22
N LEU A 20 33.09 16.05 8.01
CA LEU A 20 32.32 15.96 6.77
C LEU A 20 32.02 14.48 6.55
N LEU A 21 30.97 13.96 7.20
CA LEU A 21 30.42 12.66 6.83
C LEU A 21 30.12 12.72 5.33
N PRO A 22 30.68 11.82 4.50
CA PRO A 22 30.32 11.79 3.11
C PRO A 22 28.81 11.59 3.05
N LEU A 23 28.11 12.61 2.57
CA LEU A 23 26.72 12.47 2.18
C LEU A 23 26.76 11.49 1.02
N GLU A 24 26.48 10.20 1.28
CA GLU A 24 26.35 9.22 0.23
C GLU A 24 25.25 9.74 -0.69
N VAL A 25 25.67 10.32 -1.81
CA VAL A 25 24.76 10.67 -2.90
C VAL A 25 24.24 9.33 -3.38
N ILE A 26 23.03 8.98 -2.93
CA ILE A 26 22.33 7.79 -3.40
C ILE A 26 22.10 8.02 -4.89
N ALA A 27 22.98 7.44 -5.70
CA ALA A 27 22.85 7.52 -7.14
C ALA A 27 21.50 6.92 -7.53
N GLU A 28 20.63 7.72 -8.14
CA GLU A 28 19.36 7.24 -8.63
C GLU A 28 19.65 6.27 -9.79
N HIS A 29 19.43 4.97 -9.55
CA HIS A 29 19.64 3.96 -10.59
C HIS A 29 18.67 4.22 -11.76
N LYS A 30 19.20 4.36 -12.97
CA LYS A 30 18.39 4.41 -14.19
C LYS A 30 17.97 3.00 -14.54
N ILE A 31 16.73 2.64 -14.20
CA ILE A 31 16.18 1.30 -14.41
C ILE A 31 15.17 1.32 -15.56
N TYR A 32 15.24 0.32 -16.44
CA TYR A 32 14.30 0.11 -17.54
C TYR A 32 13.83 -1.34 -17.57
N PHE A 33 12.54 -1.54 -17.79
CA PHE A 33 11.98 -2.88 -17.96
C PHE A 33 11.93 -3.27 -19.45
N ASN A 34 12.73 -4.27 -19.83
CA ASN A 34 12.85 -4.72 -21.22
C ASN A 34 11.88 -5.87 -21.54
N GLY A 35 11.35 -6.57 -20.54
CA GLY A 35 10.41 -7.68 -20.71
C GLY A 35 10.75 -8.89 -19.85
N SER A 36 9.91 -9.92 -19.94
CA SER A 36 10.13 -11.24 -19.33
C SER A 36 10.68 -12.23 -20.35
N LEU A 37 11.51 -13.18 -19.91
CA LEU A 37 11.99 -14.32 -20.70
C LEU A 37 11.22 -15.60 -20.36
N ALA A 38 11.36 -16.62 -21.21
CA ALA A 38 10.95 -17.98 -20.87
C ALA A 38 11.65 -18.45 -19.57
N GLY A 39 10.94 -19.20 -18.73
CA GLY A 39 11.48 -19.71 -17.46
C GLY A 39 11.39 -18.75 -16.27
N ASN A 40 10.38 -17.87 -16.24
CA ASN A 40 10.07 -17.00 -15.09
C ASN A 40 11.25 -16.10 -14.66
N LYS A 41 11.88 -15.45 -15.64
CA LYS A 41 12.92 -14.42 -15.42
C LYS A 41 12.55 -13.10 -16.08
N VAL A 42 13.04 -12.02 -15.49
CA VAL A 42 12.83 -10.65 -15.96
C VAL A 42 14.13 -10.07 -16.51
N VAL A 43 14.05 -9.30 -17.59
CA VAL A 43 15.15 -8.49 -18.11
C VAL A 43 14.93 -7.04 -17.71
N ILE A 44 15.79 -6.53 -16.85
CA ILE A 44 15.86 -5.11 -16.51
C ILE A 44 17.21 -4.55 -16.97
N LYS A 45 17.23 -3.32 -17.45
CA LYS A 45 18.47 -2.58 -17.71
C LYS A 45 18.71 -1.63 -16.56
N VAL A 46 19.86 -1.71 -15.93
CA VAL A 46 20.28 -0.91 -14.78
C VAL A 46 21.53 -0.15 -15.17
N ASN A 47 21.48 1.18 -15.16
CA ASN A 47 22.60 2.04 -15.52
C ASN A 47 23.26 1.66 -16.87
N GLY A 48 22.44 1.22 -17.84
CA GLY A 48 22.90 0.82 -19.18
C GLY A 48 23.15 -0.68 -19.35
N SER A 49 23.38 -1.43 -18.26
CA SER A 49 23.67 -2.87 -18.30
C SER A 49 22.43 -3.74 -18.11
N ASN A 50 22.29 -4.80 -18.90
CA ASN A 50 21.20 -5.76 -18.73
C ASN A 50 21.44 -6.66 -17.51
N ARG A 51 20.36 -6.95 -16.78
CA ARG A 51 20.27 -7.91 -15.68
C ARG A 51 19.13 -8.87 -15.96
N ILE A 52 19.39 -10.16 -15.80
CA ILE A 52 18.38 -11.22 -15.88
C ILE A 52 18.20 -11.75 -14.47
N LEU A 53 17.01 -11.59 -13.92
CA LEU A 53 16.72 -11.90 -12.51
C LEU A 53 15.45 -12.74 -12.42
N ALA A 54 15.43 -13.70 -11.50
CA ALA A 54 14.20 -14.38 -11.09
C ALA A 54 13.49 -13.60 -9.98
N ARG A 55 12.23 -13.97 -9.68
CA ARG A 55 11.50 -13.44 -8.53
C ARG A 55 12.30 -13.63 -7.24
N GLY A 56 12.37 -12.60 -6.40
CA GLY A 56 13.09 -12.61 -5.13
C GLY A 56 14.60 -12.37 -5.24
N GLN A 57 15.21 -12.47 -6.43
CA GLN A 57 16.62 -12.20 -6.63
C GLN A 57 16.94 -10.70 -6.58
N THR A 58 18.14 -10.39 -6.11
CA THR A 58 18.69 -9.04 -6.01
C THR A 58 19.87 -8.90 -6.97
N SER A 59 19.92 -7.79 -7.72
CA SER A 59 21.05 -7.48 -8.59
C SER A 59 22.28 -7.00 -7.78
N LYS A 60 23.44 -6.88 -8.43
CA LYS A 60 24.65 -6.32 -7.79
C LYS A 60 24.48 -4.87 -7.35
N GLU A 61 23.57 -4.15 -8.01
CA GLU A 61 23.17 -2.78 -7.70
C GLU A 61 22.10 -2.70 -6.58
N GLY A 62 21.78 -3.82 -5.92
CA GLY A 62 20.82 -3.82 -4.81
C GLY A 62 19.34 -3.79 -5.24
N ILE A 63 19.03 -4.00 -6.53
CA ILE A 63 17.65 -3.99 -7.03
C ILE A 63 17.05 -5.38 -6.84
N LYS A 64 16.09 -5.51 -5.93
CA LYS A 64 15.38 -6.77 -5.69
C LYS A 64 14.13 -6.87 -6.54
N VAL A 65 13.99 -7.94 -7.31
CA VAL A 65 12.75 -8.22 -8.07
C VAL A 65 11.70 -8.78 -7.12
N ILE A 66 10.58 -8.07 -6.97
CA ILE A 66 9.44 -8.50 -6.14
C ILE A 66 8.51 -9.39 -6.96
N SER A 67 8.06 -8.90 -8.10
CA SER A 67 7.18 -9.63 -9.03
C SER A 67 7.26 -9.00 -10.43
N PHE A 68 6.75 -9.71 -11.44
CA PHE A 68 6.64 -9.20 -12.80
C PHE A 68 5.67 -10.04 -13.62
N ASN A 69 5.12 -9.43 -14.65
CA ASN A 69 4.37 -10.09 -15.70
C ASN A 69 4.89 -9.61 -17.08
N ARG A 70 4.16 -9.90 -18.16
CA ARG A 70 4.56 -9.51 -19.52
C ARG A 70 4.66 -7.99 -19.75
N ASN A 71 3.96 -7.21 -18.91
CA ASN A 71 3.72 -5.78 -19.10
C ASN A 71 4.39 -4.89 -18.04
N GLU A 72 4.74 -5.43 -16.87
CA GLU A 72 5.39 -4.66 -15.81
C GLU A 72 6.28 -5.52 -14.91
N VAL A 73 7.23 -4.85 -14.24
CA VAL A 73 8.02 -5.40 -13.13
C VAL A 73 7.91 -4.49 -11.92
N LEU A 74 7.82 -5.12 -10.76
CA LEU A 74 7.91 -4.48 -9.46
C LEU A 74 9.26 -4.80 -8.83
N VAL A 75 10.00 -3.76 -8.49
CA VAL A 75 11.32 -3.88 -7.85
C VAL A 75 11.35 -3.11 -6.53
N ARG A 76 12.22 -3.55 -5.62
CA ARG A 76 12.62 -2.78 -4.44
C ARG A 76 14.00 -2.17 -4.67
N VAL A 77 14.12 -0.87 -4.44
CA VAL A 77 15.36 -0.09 -4.53
C VAL A 77 15.45 0.78 -3.27
N HIS A 78 16.51 0.59 -2.47
CA HIS A 78 16.69 1.30 -1.18
C HIS A 78 15.45 1.24 -0.27
N GLY A 79 14.87 0.05 -0.12
CA GLY A 79 13.66 -0.17 0.69
C GLY A 79 12.34 0.25 0.04
N LYS A 80 12.36 1.16 -0.95
CA LYS A 80 11.17 1.66 -1.65
C LYS A 80 10.80 0.78 -2.84
N ARG A 81 9.49 0.66 -3.11
CA ARG A 81 8.95 -0.15 -4.21
C ARG A 81 8.71 0.73 -5.43
N TYR A 82 9.10 0.23 -6.60
CA TYR A 82 8.96 0.93 -7.88
C TYR A 82 8.39 0.02 -8.94
N ARG A 83 7.34 0.48 -9.62
CA ARG A 83 6.76 -0.19 -10.78
C ARG A 83 7.33 0.37 -12.07
N TYR A 84 7.79 -0.53 -12.93
CA TYR A 84 8.25 -0.20 -14.28
C TYR A 84 7.35 -0.92 -15.29
N LYS A 85 6.55 -0.15 -16.03
CA LYS A 85 5.81 -0.68 -17.18
C LYS A 85 6.75 -0.88 -18.36
N LYS A 86 6.46 -1.87 -19.20
CA LYS A 86 7.24 -2.17 -20.40
C LYS A 86 7.23 -0.94 -21.29
N ARG A 87 8.39 -0.60 -21.87
CA ARG A 87 8.61 0.62 -22.68
C ARG A 87 8.56 1.95 -21.91
N SER A 88 8.26 1.95 -20.61
CA SER A 88 8.43 3.16 -19.79
C SER A 88 9.92 3.39 -19.51
N LYS A 89 10.36 4.64 -19.67
CA LYS A 89 11.70 5.08 -19.27
C LYS A 89 11.79 5.51 -17.80
N LYS A 90 10.64 5.59 -17.11
CA LYS A 90 10.55 6.05 -15.73
C LYS A 90 9.82 5.02 -14.88
N GLY A 91 10.41 4.69 -13.73
CA GLY A 91 9.75 3.95 -12.67
C GLY A 91 8.81 4.85 -11.90
N ILE A 92 7.66 4.32 -11.53
CA ILE A 92 6.72 5.00 -10.64
C ILE A 92 6.97 4.43 -9.24
N ALA A 93 7.39 5.27 -8.31
CA ALA A 93 7.42 4.90 -6.89
C ALA A 93 6.00 4.53 -6.49
N LEU A 94 5.82 3.34 -5.93
CA LEU A 94 4.52 2.91 -5.43
C LEU A 94 4.41 3.25 -3.96
N ASN A 95 3.27 3.83 -3.59
CA ASN A 95 2.72 3.77 -2.26
C ASN A 95 1.71 2.60 -2.20
N ASP A 96 2.20 1.39 -2.49
CA ASP A 96 1.43 0.14 -2.42
C ASP A 96 1.43 -0.48 -1.01
N GLU A 97 1.74 0.37 -0.03
CA GLU A 97 1.62 0.13 1.39
C GLU A 97 0.68 1.18 1.97
N VAL A 98 -0.35 0.73 2.69
CA VAL A 98 -1.32 1.60 3.35
C VAL A 98 -1.21 1.33 4.85
N ILE A 99 -0.75 2.34 5.59
CA ILE A 99 -0.66 2.30 7.05
C ILE A 99 -1.95 2.91 7.61
N ILE A 100 -2.69 2.11 8.36
CA ILE A 100 -3.98 2.47 8.93
C ILE A 100 -3.85 2.46 10.46
N PRO A 101 -3.82 3.62 11.13
CA PRO A 101 -3.82 3.68 12.58
C PRO A 101 -5.08 3.04 13.16
N PHE A 102 -4.94 2.43 14.34
CA PHE A 102 -6.10 2.02 15.12
C PHE A 102 -6.80 3.27 15.67
N THR A 103 -8.10 3.38 15.40
CA THR A 103 -8.95 4.43 15.96
C THR A 103 -9.67 3.87 17.17
N ASP A 104 -9.54 4.55 18.31
CA ASP A 104 -10.31 4.27 19.52
C ASP A 104 -10.98 5.56 20.00
N ALA A 105 -12.26 5.72 19.66
CA ALA A 105 -13.04 6.92 19.92
C ALA A 105 -14.37 6.55 20.62
N PRO A 106 -14.32 6.13 21.90
CA PRO A 106 -15.50 5.66 22.63
C PRO A 106 -16.58 6.73 22.78
N ALA A 107 -16.20 8.01 22.84
CA ALA A 107 -17.14 9.13 22.93
C ALA A 107 -18.13 9.21 21.76
N ILE A 108 -17.78 8.65 20.61
CA ILE A 108 -18.63 8.59 19.41
C ILE A 108 -18.91 7.14 18.96
N GLY A 109 -18.57 6.15 19.78
CA GLY A 109 -18.83 4.74 19.53
C GLY A 109 -18.06 4.14 18.34
N ILE A 110 -16.90 4.69 18.00
CA ILE A 110 -16.08 4.25 16.86
C ILE A 110 -14.82 3.56 17.38
N SER A 111 -14.58 2.33 16.94
CA SER A 111 -13.36 1.57 17.23
C SER A 111 -13.01 0.67 16.05
N GLY A 112 -11.75 0.72 15.60
CA GLY A 112 -11.29 -0.09 14.47
C GLY A 112 -10.31 0.62 13.56
N TYR A 113 -10.10 0.03 12.38
CA TYR A 113 -9.21 0.56 11.35
C TYR A 113 -10.03 1.21 10.25
N TYR A 114 -9.82 2.51 10.04
CA TYR A 114 -10.57 3.30 9.06
C TYR A 114 -9.64 3.94 8.05
N VAL A 115 -10.00 3.86 6.78
CA VAL A 115 -9.16 4.36 5.69
C VAL A 115 -10.02 4.92 4.56
N ASP A 116 -9.57 6.03 3.97
CA ASP A 116 -10.19 6.59 2.78
C ASP A 116 -9.65 5.93 1.51
N GLY A 117 -10.51 5.83 0.51
CA GLY A 117 -10.11 5.36 -0.80
C GLY A 117 -11.17 5.62 -1.85
N PHE A 118 -11.24 4.73 -2.84
CA PHE A 118 -12.12 4.88 -3.98
C PHE A 118 -12.81 3.57 -4.34
N ILE A 119 -14.08 3.66 -4.72
CA ILE A 119 -14.85 2.59 -5.38
C ILE A 119 -15.29 3.12 -6.73
N ASN A 120 -14.96 2.42 -7.81
CA ASN A 120 -15.28 2.81 -9.18
C ASN A 120 -14.90 4.27 -9.49
N GLY A 121 -13.74 4.72 -8.98
CA GLY A 121 -13.22 6.07 -9.15
C GLY A 121 -13.85 7.16 -8.26
N LYS A 122 -14.84 6.83 -7.42
CA LYS A 122 -15.50 7.77 -6.48
C LYS A 122 -15.00 7.57 -5.06
N LYS A 123 -14.88 8.66 -4.30
CA LYS A 123 -14.42 8.63 -2.91
C LYS A 123 -15.36 7.79 -2.04
N ALA A 124 -14.78 6.98 -1.16
CA ALA A 124 -15.49 6.22 -0.15
C ALA A 124 -14.61 6.08 1.11
N GLY A 125 -15.25 6.09 2.28
CA GLY A 125 -14.63 5.75 3.55
C GLY A 125 -14.83 4.27 3.85
N PHE A 126 -13.79 3.60 4.32
CA PHE A 126 -13.78 2.18 4.59
C PHE A 126 -13.48 1.88 6.05
N GLN A 127 -14.07 0.80 6.56
CA GLN A 127 -13.67 0.13 7.79
C GLN A 127 -13.09 -1.24 7.43
N VAL A 128 -11.90 -1.57 7.92
CA VAL A 128 -11.31 -2.89 7.68
C VAL A 128 -12.02 -3.92 8.57
N ASP A 129 -12.56 -4.97 7.95
CA ASP A 129 -13.27 -6.05 8.64
C ASP A 129 -12.84 -7.41 8.08
N THR A 130 -11.86 -8.04 8.72
CA THR A 130 -11.36 -9.38 8.36
C THR A 130 -12.39 -10.50 8.62
N GLY A 131 -13.47 -10.22 9.35
CA GLY A 131 -14.56 -11.16 9.59
C GLY A 131 -15.61 -11.17 8.47
N ALA A 132 -15.64 -10.14 7.62
CA ALA A 132 -16.55 -10.07 6.49
C ALA A 132 -16.02 -10.84 5.27
N THR A 133 -16.86 -11.68 4.66
CA THR A 133 -16.49 -12.43 3.44
C THR A 133 -16.31 -11.51 2.24
N ASP A 134 -17.24 -10.59 2.03
CA ASP A 134 -17.30 -9.69 0.88
C ASP A 134 -17.13 -8.23 1.29
N VAL A 135 -16.75 -7.36 0.36
CA VAL A 135 -16.89 -5.92 0.56
C VAL A 135 -18.38 -5.62 0.74
N ALA A 136 -18.75 -4.96 1.84
CA ALA A 136 -20.15 -4.69 2.16
C ALA A 136 -20.46 -3.20 2.13
N LEU A 137 -21.52 -2.85 1.41
CA LEU A 137 -21.95 -1.49 1.12
C LEU A 137 -23.39 -1.33 1.61
N THR A 138 -23.81 -0.11 1.94
CA THR A 138 -25.24 0.16 2.15
C THR A 138 -25.95 0.51 0.84
N LEU A 139 -27.28 0.46 0.84
CA LEU A 139 -28.09 1.01 -0.27
C LEU A 139 -27.84 2.52 -0.51
N ARG A 140 -27.40 3.26 0.52
CA ARG A 140 -27.01 4.67 0.37
C ARG A 140 -25.71 4.78 -0.43
N ASP A 141 -24.71 3.96 -0.08
CA ASP A 141 -23.43 3.95 -0.78
C ASP A 141 -23.61 3.52 -2.24
N ALA A 142 -24.38 2.46 -2.48
CA ALA A 142 -24.66 1.99 -3.83
C ALA A 142 -25.25 3.10 -4.72
N ARG A 143 -26.18 3.90 -4.18
CA ARG A 143 -26.74 5.06 -4.88
C ARG A 143 -25.69 6.15 -5.13
N HIS A 144 -24.92 6.52 -4.11
CA HIS A 144 -23.87 7.54 -4.23
C HIS A 144 -22.79 7.15 -5.26
N LEU A 145 -22.45 5.86 -5.27
CA LEU A 145 -21.43 5.27 -6.14
C LEU A 145 -21.96 4.94 -7.54
N ASN A 146 -23.26 5.11 -7.82
CA ASN A 146 -23.93 4.71 -9.07
C ASN A 146 -23.83 3.20 -9.36
N ILE A 147 -23.82 2.36 -8.33
CA ILE A 147 -23.85 0.90 -8.46
C ILE A 147 -25.27 0.48 -8.82
N ARG A 148 -25.42 -0.20 -9.97
CA ARG A 148 -26.70 -0.71 -10.45
C ARG A 148 -27.01 -2.03 -9.76
N LEU A 149 -28.23 -2.14 -9.24
CA LEU A 149 -28.72 -3.35 -8.58
C LEU A 149 -29.89 -3.93 -9.38
N HIS A 150 -29.87 -5.23 -9.61
CA HIS A 150 -30.96 -5.93 -10.29
C HIS A 150 -31.70 -6.83 -9.32
N LYS A 151 -33.02 -6.95 -9.50
CA LYS A 151 -33.87 -7.82 -8.64
C LYS A 151 -33.40 -9.27 -8.62
N LYS A 152 -32.82 -9.76 -9.73
CA LYS A 152 -32.28 -11.12 -9.86
C LYS A 152 -31.07 -11.40 -8.96
N ASP A 153 -30.36 -10.36 -8.52
CA ASP A 153 -29.14 -10.51 -7.70
C ASP A 153 -29.43 -10.42 -6.19
N ARG A 154 -30.72 -10.33 -5.83
CA ARG A 154 -31.18 -10.25 -4.45
C ARG A 154 -30.91 -11.56 -3.70
N ILE A 155 -30.37 -11.46 -2.50
CA ILE A 155 -29.96 -12.59 -1.67
C ILE A 155 -30.31 -12.37 -0.20
N GLU A 156 -30.50 -13.47 0.54
CA GLU A 156 -30.40 -13.45 1.99
C GLU A 156 -28.93 -13.43 2.41
N ILE A 157 -28.63 -12.70 3.48
CA ILE A 157 -27.27 -12.53 4.00
C ILE A 157 -27.23 -12.77 5.51
N GLY A 158 -26.13 -13.35 5.98
CA GLY A 158 -25.80 -13.39 7.40
C GLY A 158 -25.03 -12.14 7.79
N LEU A 159 -25.43 -11.51 8.89
CA LEU A 159 -24.76 -10.39 9.52
C LEU A 159 -24.14 -10.85 10.85
N ALA A 160 -23.30 -9.99 11.44
CA ALA A 160 -22.71 -10.24 12.75
C ALA A 160 -23.78 -10.57 13.81
N GLY A 161 -23.43 -11.44 14.76
CA GLY A 161 -24.35 -11.87 15.82
C GLY A 161 -25.45 -12.84 15.37
N GLY A 162 -25.34 -13.44 14.18
CA GLY A 162 -26.33 -14.41 13.68
C GLY A 162 -27.60 -13.79 13.11
N ILE A 163 -27.61 -12.47 12.90
CA ILE A 163 -28.75 -11.75 12.34
C ILE A 163 -28.88 -12.08 10.85
N LYS A 164 -30.08 -12.45 10.41
CA LYS A 164 -30.39 -12.57 8.98
C LYS A 164 -30.83 -11.23 8.40
N GLY A 165 -30.33 -10.92 7.22
CA GLY A 165 -30.66 -9.73 6.48
C GLY A 165 -30.90 -10.02 5.01
N GLU A 166 -31.09 -8.95 4.26
CA GLU A 166 -31.31 -8.98 2.82
C GLU A 166 -30.36 -8.02 2.12
N GLY A 167 -29.90 -8.42 0.94
CA GLY A 167 -29.03 -7.61 0.12
C GLY A 167 -29.03 -8.00 -1.35
N TRP A 168 -28.03 -7.51 -2.07
CA TRP A 168 -27.78 -7.80 -3.47
C TRP A 168 -26.32 -8.16 -3.66
N ARG A 169 -26.04 -9.22 -4.43
CA ARG A 169 -24.68 -9.44 -4.94
C ARG A 169 -24.39 -8.44 -6.04
N THR A 170 -23.15 -7.98 -6.08
CA THR A 170 -22.64 -7.14 -7.16
C THR A 170 -21.13 -7.33 -7.30
N THR A 171 -20.56 -6.73 -8.32
CA THR A 171 -19.12 -6.67 -8.54
C THR A 171 -18.72 -5.22 -8.73
N LEU A 172 -17.75 -4.77 -7.96
CA LEU A 172 -17.15 -3.44 -8.10
C LEU A 172 -16.08 -3.49 -9.20
N ASP A 173 -16.11 -2.52 -10.11
CA ASP A 173 -15.13 -2.42 -11.19
C ASP A 173 -13.72 -2.27 -10.63
N SER A 174 -13.56 -1.39 -9.63
CA SER A 174 -12.35 -1.33 -8.83
C SER A 174 -12.57 -0.80 -7.41
N VAL A 175 -11.71 -1.27 -6.49
CA VAL A 175 -11.53 -0.74 -5.14
C VAL A 175 -10.07 -0.32 -5.01
N ARG A 176 -9.83 0.91 -4.54
CA ARG A 176 -8.50 1.49 -4.46
C ARG A 176 -8.20 2.15 -3.13
N LEU A 177 -7.08 1.78 -2.52
CA LEU A 177 -6.50 2.39 -1.32
C LEU A 177 -5.08 2.87 -1.66
N GLY A 178 -4.85 4.19 -1.67
CA GLY A 178 -3.58 4.74 -2.18
C GLY A 178 -3.32 4.30 -3.63
N ASP A 179 -2.18 3.63 -3.85
CA ASP A 179 -1.79 3.04 -5.15
C ASP A 179 -2.17 1.55 -5.28
N ILE A 180 -2.76 0.95 -4.25
CA ILE A 180 -3.29 -0.42 -4.28
C ILE A 180 -4.66 -0.37 -4.96
N GLU A 181 -4.76 -0.90 -6.18
CA GLU A 181 -6.04 -1.03 -6.89
C GLU A 181 -6.31 -2.50 -7.23
N ILE A 182 -7.42 -3.03 -6.73
CA ILE A 182 -7.94 -4.35 -7.07
C ILE A 182 -9.17 -4.15 -7.95
N LYS A 183 -9.26 -4.94 -9.03
CA LYS A 183 -10.35 -4.87 -10.01
C LYS A 183 -11.29 -6.06 -9.85
N ASN A 184 -12.53 -5.89 -10.31
CA ASN A 184 -13.56 -6.93 -10.31
C ASN A 184 -13.78 -7.53 -8.91
N VAL A 185 -13.99 -6.67 -7.92
CA VAL A 185 -14.09 -7.07 -6.50
C VAL A 185 -15.53 -7.50 -6.20
N PRO A 186 -15.77 -8.75 -5.77
CA PRO A 186 -17.08 -9.18 -5.30
C PRO A 186 -17.55 -8.33 -4.11
N ALA A 187 -18.83 -7.95 -4.12
CA ALA A 187 -19.40 -7.13 -3.07
C ALA A 187 -20.87 -7.47 -2.81
N ILE A 188 -21.35 -7.07 -1.64
CA ILE A 188 -22.74 -7.16 -1.23
C ILE A 188 -23.25 -5.77 -0.89
N VAL A 189 -24.42 -5.41 -1.43
CA VAL A 189 -25.17 -4.25 -0.96
C VAL A 189 -26.22 -4.69 0.04
N ILE A 190 -26.09 -4.24 1.29
CA ILE A 190 -27.00 -4.54 2.39
C ILE A 190 -28.19 -3.57 2.32
N LYS A 191 -29.41 -4.10 2.50
CA LYS A 191 -30.65 -3.29 2.53
C LYS A 191 -30.75 -2.33 3.73
N SER A 192 -29.88 -2.47 4.73
CA SER A 192 -29.88 -1.65 5.96
C SER A 192 -29.78 -0.15 5.67
N ARG A 193 -30.42 0.65 6.53
CA ARG A 193 -30.43 2.12 6.47
C ARG A 193 -29.41 2.78 7.42
N GLN A 194 -28.64 1.99 8.15
CA GLN A 194 -27.64 2.54 9.06
C GLN A 194 -26.52 3.24 8.27
N ASN A 195 -26.10 4.40 8.75
CA ASN A 195 -24.93 5.10 8.22
C ASN A 195 -23.68 4.44 8.77
N VAL A 196 -23.13 3.49 8.03
CA VAL A 196 -21.86 2.83 8.34
C VAL A 196 -20.91 3.03 7.16
N ASN A 197 -19.61 3.01 7.46
CA ASN A 197 -18.59 2.97 6.40
C ASN A 197 -18.72 1.68 5.59
N VAL A 198 -18.16 1.68 4.38
CA VAL A 198 -18.03 0.45 3.60
C VAL A 198 -17.14 -0.53 4.36
N LEU A 199 -17.57 -1.77 4.55
CA LEU A 199 -16.73 -2.80 5.15
C LEU A 199 -15.80 -3.38 4.08
N LEU A 200 -14.49 -3.32 4.31
CA LEU A 200 -13.49 -4.02 3.50
C LEU A 200 -13.35 -5.44 4.01
N GLY A 201 -14.05 -6.36 3.35
CA GLY A 201 -13.98 -7.79 3.62
C GLY A 201 -12.94 -8.55 2.81
N MET A 202 -12.93 -9.87 2.98
CA MET A 202 -11.94 -10.79 2.42
C MET A 202 -11.92 -10.85 0.89
N SER A 203 -13.04 -10.56 0.19
CA SER A 203 -13.07 -10.40 -1.26
C SER A 203 -12.06 -9.39 -1.82
N PHE A 204 -11.65 -8.40 -1.02
CA PHE A 204 -10.56 -7.46 -1.30
C PHE A 204 -9.30 -7.80 -0.51
N LEU A 205 -9.43 -8.03 0.79
CA LEU A 205 -8.29 -8.19 1.71
C LEU A 205 -7.40 -9.41 1.40
N LYS A 206 -7.96 -10.48 0.82
CA LYS A 206 -7.19 -11.69 0.46
C LYS A 206 -6.11 -11.44 -0.59
N GLU A 207 -6.21 -10.36 -1.35
CA GLU A 207 -5.23 -9.98 -2.37
C GLU A 207 -4.02 -9.24 -1.76
N LEU A 208 -4.03 -9.00 -0.44
CA LEU A 208 -3.05 -8.19 0.26
C LEU A 208 -2.31 -9.00 1.32
N GLU A 209 -1.04 -8.65 1.53
CA GLU A 209 -0.34 -8.97 2.76
C GLU A 209 -0.84 -8.04 3.87
N ILE A 210 -1.26 -8.62 5.00
CA ILE A 210 -1.74 -7.88 6.16
C ILE A 210 -0.74 -8.08 7.31
N SER A 211 -0.26 -6.97 7.88
CA SER A 211 0.51 -6.98 9.12
C SER A 211 -0.16 -6.07 10.12
N GLN A 212 -0.45 -6.59 11.32
CA GLN A 212 -1.19 -5.88 12.35
C GLN A 212 -0.37 -5.80 13.64
N SER A 213 -0.33 -4.61 14.24
CA SER A 213 0.14 -4.36 15.60
C SER A 213 -0.96 -3.69 16.43
N LYS A 214 -0.68 -3.45 17.72
CA LYS A 214 -1.66 -2.87 18.66
C LYS A 214 -2.20 -1.50 18.20
N ASP A 215 -1.37 -0.72 17.51
CA ASP A 215 -1.59 0.69 17.17
C ASP A 215 -1.89 0.93 15.68
N LYS A 216 -1.64 -0.05 14.80
CA LYS A 216 -1.82 0.11 13.36
C LYS A 216 -1.97 -1.21 12.62
N MET A 217 -2.52 -1.11 11.42
CA MET A 217 -2.53 -2.15 10.40
C MET A 217 -1.77 -1.66 9.17
N ILE A 218 -1.02 -2.56 8.55
CA ILE A 218 -0.30 -2.32 7.30
C ILE A 218 -0.89 -3.26 6.26
N LEU A 219 -1.45 -2.69 5.21
CA LEU A 219 -1.92 -3.40 4.03
C LEU A 219 -0.90 -3.22 2.91
N ARG A 220 -0.47 -4.31 2.29
CA ARG A 220 0.52 -4.27 1.21
C ARG A 220 0.09 -5.14 0.04
N TYR A 221 0.02 -4.56 -1.15
CA TYR A 221 -0.25 -5.34 -2.35
C TYR A 221 1.03 -6.00 -2.85
N THR A 222 1.02 -7.29 -3.14
CA THR A 222 2.12 -7.96 -3.84
C THR A 222 1.55 -8.55 -5.13
N PRO A 223 1.88 -7.99 -6.31
CA PRO A 223 1.34 -8.51 -7.56
C PRO A 223 1.74 -9.99 -7.72
N PRO A 224 0.81 -10.85 -8.18
CA PRO A 224 1.04 -12.29 -8.30
C PRO A 224 2.14 -12.66 -9.30
#